data_AF-A0A1I0XLE2-F1
#
_entry.id   AF-A0A1I0XLE2-F1
#
_cell.length_a   1.000
_cell.length_b   1.000
_cell.length_c   1.000
_cell.angle_alpha   90.00
_cell.angle_beta   90.00
_cell.angle_gamma   90.00
#
_symmetry.space_group_name_H-M   'P 1'
#
loop_
_entity.id
_entity.type
_entity.pdbx_description
1 polymer ?
#
loop_
_entity_poly.entity_id
_entity_poly.type
_entity_poly.pdbx_seq_one_letter_code
_entity_poly.pdbx_strand_id
1 'polypeptide(L)'
;MSKKPIPAKVAGSRHREAPFLQERERYLRHCAESGATSGSLSVKRNELIWIACFLPPTAPQGVDINQLHELVQQRAALHTGVTMGYRMIVVARPWLRFLGWWREPIMVLPFQGHLDSYIKWMRDERGFSPSTVDQWQGRIMVGVFAREHLDTLVYPTIGQKPSFIGELQGGWENCQLSATTGLPAMALPVGWTADGLSVGLELLGAEFAEPTLLNLAYGWEKTMRPRRAPYTTPPLVAGKAPRLQTLDTVHFGKNGNTADVHFTYDATTGRLEYRARTHNIKATDVIGITLQRGEPNKPGPIIWNILKMGQTSSEASMVLRGKDREDFVAGQLFVQLYTSDAPLGVAGQTVRMCSIPCRPESTTAATR
;
A
#
# COMPACT_ATOMS: atom_id res chain seq x y z
N MET A 1 -24.70 23.09 -55.09
CA MET A 1 -23.96 22.24 -54.12
C MET A 1 -24.30 22.71 -52.71
N SER A 2 -25.26 22.03 -52.07
CA SER A 2 -25.84 22.43 -50.80
C SER A 2 -25.18 21.67 -49.64
N LYS A 3 -24.54 22.37 -48.70
CA LYS A 3 -24.00 21.77 -47.48
C LYS A 3 -25.16 21.40 -46.56
N LYS A 4 -25.36 20.10 -46.33
CA LYS A 4 -26.30 19.57 -45.32
C LYS A 4 -25.93 20.07 -43.92
N PRO A 5 -26.90 20.44 -43.06
CA PRO A 5 -26.64 20.77 -41.67
C PRO A 5 -26.42 19.48 -40.86
N ILE A 6 -25.43 19.50 -39.96
CA ILE A 6 -25.15 18.41 -39.02
C ILE A 6 -26.21 18.46 -37.90
N PRO A 7 -26.97 17.37 -37.65
CA PRO A 7 -27.98 17.40 -36.61
C PRO A 7 -27.35 17.24 -35.22
N ALA A 8 -27.33 18.34 -34.46
CA ALA A 8 -27.11 18.33 -33.02
C ALA A 8 -28.36 17.78 -32.31
N LYS A 9 -28.47 16.47 -32.06
CA LYS A 9 -29.55 15.90 -31.21
C LYS A 9 -29.34 14.41 -30.85
N VAL A 10 -28.43 14.10 -29.92
CA VAL A 10 -28.44 12.78 -29.22
C VAL A 10 -28.10 12.91 -27.72
N ALA A 11 -27.33 13.91 -27.28
CA ALA A 11 -27.02 14.09 -25.85
C ALA A 11 -28.20 14.65 -25.01
N GLY A 12 -29.21 15.24 -25.65
CA GLY A 12 -30.34 15.89 -24.97
C GLY A 12 -31.45 14.97 -24.47
N SER A 13 -31.63 13.79 -25.06
CA SER A 13 -32.73 12.86 -24.70
C SER A 13 -32.45 12.14 -23.38
N ARG A 14 -31.25 11.56 -23.23
CA ARG A 14 -30.82 10.85 -22.00
C ARG A 14 -30.89 11.72 -20.75
N HIS A 15 -30.66 13.03 -20.89
CA HIS A 15 -30.77 13.95 -19.77
C HIS A 15 -32.22 14.20 -19.34
N ARG A 16 -33.17 14.23 -20.28
CA ARG A 16 -34.59 14.48 -19.99
C ARG A 16 -35.32 13.23 -19.49
N GLU A 17 -34.89 12.05 -19.92
CA GLU A 17 -35.52 10.77 -19.59
C GLU A 17 -35.05 10.18 -18.24
N ALA A 18 -33.89 10.61 -17.74
CA ALA A 18 -33.37 10.11 -16.46
C ALA A 18 -34.17 10.65 -15.24
N PRO A 19 -34.24 9.90 -14.13
CA PRO A 19 -34.97 10.31 -12.92
C PRO A 19 -34.52 11.67 -12.35
N PHE A 20 -35.34 12.28 -11.50
CA PHE A 20 -35.04 13.53 -10.77
C PHE A 20 -34.63 14.70 -11.69
N LEU A 21 -35.33 14.86 -12.82
CA LEU A 21 -34.99 15.85 -13.84
C LEU A 21 -34.94 17.28 -13.28
N GLN A 22 -35.96 17.69 -12.53
CA GLN A 22 -36.05 19.05 -12.00
C GLN A 22 -34.92 19.33 -11.00
N GLU A 23 -34.59 18.37 -10.15
CA GLU A 23 -33.53 18.45 -9.14
C GLU A 23 -32.14 18.54 -9.78
N ARG A 24 -31.91 17.78 -10.86
CA ARG A 24 -30.65 17.85 -11.64
C ARG A 24 -30.49 19.18 -12.35
N GLU A 25 -31.54 19.68 -13.00
CA GLU A 25 -31.49 20.97 -13.71
C GLU A 25 -31.30 22.15 -12.75
N ARG A 26 -31.97 22.13 -11.59
CA ARG A 26 -31.83 23.16 -10.55
C ARG A 26 -30.39 23.24 -10.05
N TYR A 27 -29.76 22.09 -9.80
CA TYR A 27 -28.38 22.03 -9.32
C TYR A 27 -27.34 22.43 -10.39
N LEU A 28 -27.55 22.03 -11.65
CA LEU A 28 -26.68 22.45 -12.75
C LEU A 28 -26.75 23.96 -12.99
N ARG A 29 -27.94 24.56 -12.86
CA ARG A 29 -28.13 26.01 -12.92
C ARG A 29 -27.39 26.72 -11.79
N HIS A 30 -27.56 26.25 -10.55
CA HIS A 30 -26.83 26.77 -9.38
C HIS A 30 -25.30 26.69 -9.57
N CYS A 31 -24.79 25.57 -10.10
CA CYS A 31 -23.37 25.43 -10.41
C CYS A 31 -22.90 26.44 -11.48
N ALA A 32 -23.71 26.71 -12.50
CA ALA A 32 -23.39 27.67 -13.55
C ALA A 32 -23.35 29.10 -13.00
N GLU A 33 -24.33 29.48 -12.18
CA GLU A 33 -24.40 30.77 -11.50
C GLU A 33 -23.23 30.96 -10.50
N SER A 34 -22.73 29.86 -9.94
CA SER A 34 -21.57 29.84 -9.05
C SER A 34 -20.21 29.78 -9.79
N GLY A 35 -20.20 29.97 -11.11
CA GLY A 35 -18.97 30.09 -11.91
C GLY A 35 -18.40 28.79 -12.47
N ALA A 36 -19.16 27.68 -12.49
CA ALA A 36 -18.68 26.44 -13.10
C ALA A 36 -18.49 26.57 -14.61
N THR A 37 -17.36 26.10 -15.12
CA THR A 37 -17.07 26.10 -16.57
C THR A 37 -17.99 25.15 -17.34
N SER A 38 -18.13 25.39 -18.66
CA SER A 38 -18.91 24.52 -19.55
C SER A 38 -18.47 23.05 -19.53
N GLY A 39 -17.16 22.81 -19.38
CA GLY A 39 -16.59 21.47 -19.19
C GLY A 39 -17.03 20.83 -17.87
N SER A 40 -16.94 21.57 -16.76
CA SER A 40 -17.37 21.10 -15.43
C SER A 40 -18.88 20.77 -15.40
N LEU A 41 -19.70 21.63 -16.00
CA LEU A 41 -21.14 21.41 -16.13
C LEU A 41 -21.46 20.16 -16.96
N SER A 42 -20.68 19.89 -18.00
CA SER A 42 -20.86 18.69 -18.84
C SER A 42 -20.51 17.41 -18.08
N VAL A 43 -19.43 17.41 -17.29
CA VAL A 43 -19.07 16.29 -16.41
C VAL A 43 -20.16 16.07 -15.37
N LYS A 44 -20.53 17.12 -14.62
CA LYS A 44 -21.59 17.03 -13.59
C LYS A 44 -22.88 16.48 -14.18
N ARG A 45 -23.33 16.98 -15.33
CA ARG A 45 -24.56 16.51 -16.01
C ARG A 45 -24.54 15.01 -16.29
N ASN A 46 -23.41 14.48 -16.77
CA ASN A 46 -23.28 13.06 -17.08
C ASN A 46 -23.28 12.19 -15.81
N GLU A 47 -22.56 12.62 -14.77
CA GLU A 47 -22.53 11.88 -13.51
C GLU A 47 -23.91 11.90 -12.82
N LEU A 48 -24.60 13.05 -12.83
CA LEU A 48 -25.93 13.21 -12.24
C LEU A 48 -26.98 12.26 -12.85
N ILE A 49 -26.90 11.96 -14.14
CA ILE A 49 -27.79 10.99 -14.79
C ILE A 49 -27.61 9.61 -14.14
N TRP A 50 -26.37 9.15 -14.00
CA TRP A 50 -26.07 7.86 -13.39
C TRP A 50 -26.46 7.82 -11.92
N ILE A 51 -26.13 8.85 -11.16
CA ILE A 51 -26.49 8.93 -9.74
C ILE A 51 -28.03 8.88 -9.60
N ALA A 52 -28.76 9.64 -10.40
CA ALA A 52 -30.22 9.64 -10.39
C ALA A 52 -30.84 8.28 -10.73
N CYS A 53 -30.24 7.51 -11.64
CA CYS A 53 -30.73 6.17 -11.99
C CYS A 53 -30.55 5.14 -10.86
N PHE A 54 -29.52 5.28 -10.02
CA PHE A 54 -29.28 4.35 -8.91
C PHE A 54 -29.92 4.79 -7.59
N LEU A 55 -30.27 6.08 -7.44
CA LEU A 55 -30.90 6.57 -6.22
C LEU A 55 -32.26 5.88 -5.98
N PRO A 56 -32.51 5.34 -4.78
CA PRO A 56 -33.79 4.76 -4.45
C PRO A 56 -34.87 5.85 -4.35
N PRO A 57 -36.17 5.50 -4.51
CA PRO A 57 -37.28 6.45 -4.32
C PRO A 57 -37.31 7.09 -2.92
N THR A 58 -36.68 6.45 -1.93
CA THR A 58 -36.55 6.93 -0.55
C THR A 58 -35.44 7.97 -0.36
N ALA A 59 -34.65 8.28 -1.39
CA ALA A 59 -33.54 9.24 -1.30
C ALA A 59 -33.89 10.60 -0.66
N PRO A 60 -35.09 11.19 -0.87
CA PRO A 60 -35.48 12.43 -0.19
C PRO A 60 -35.51 12.35 1.35
N GLN A 61 -35.58 11.15 1.92
CA GLN A 61 -35.59 10.91 3.38
C GLN A 61 -34.17 10.93 4.00
N GLY A 62 -33.14 11.10 3.16
CA GLY A 62 -31.75 11.12 3.59
C GLY A 62 -30.94 9.99 2.96
N VAL A 63 -29.82 10.36 2.35
CA VAL A 63 -28.79 9.49 1.80
C VAL A 63 -27.51 9.69 2.59
N ASP A 64 -26.93 8.61 3.10
CA ASP A 64 -25.65 8.64 3.81
C ASP A 64 -24.47 8.17 2.93
N ILE A 65 -23.26 8.16 3.50
CA ILE A 65 -22.04 7.80 2.77
C ILE A 65 -21.97 6.32 2.38
N ASN A 66 -22.58 5.43 3.17
CA ASN A 66 -22.57 4.00 2.89
C ASN A 66 -23.48 3.71 1.69
N GLN A 67 -24.67 4.29 1.69
CA GLN A 67 -25.59 4.23 0.56
C GLN A 67 -24.96 4.81 -0.71
N LEU A 68 -24.24 5.94 -0.61
CA LEU A 68 -23.54 6.50 -1.77
C LEU A 68 -22.43 5.58 -2.31
N HIS A 69 -21.68 4.90 -1.45
CA HIS A 69 -20.68 3.91 -1.87
C HIS A 69 -21.33 2.70 -2.57
N GLU A 70 -22.51 2.25 -2.13
CA GLU A 70 -23.26 1.19 -2.81
C GLU A 70 -23.64 1.59 -4.24
N LEU A 71 -24.06 2.84 -4.48
CA LEU A 71 -24.36 3.34 -5.83
C LEU A 71 -23.11 3.32 -6.73
N VAL A 72 -21.94 3.65 -6.16
CA VAL A 72 -20.67 3.59 -6.89
C VAL A 72 -20.32 2.15 -7.27
N GLN A 73 -20.52 1.19 -6.35
CA GLN A 73 -20.29 -0.23 -6.63
C GLN A 73 -21.23 -0.77 -7.71
N GLN A 74 -22.52 -0.40 -7.66
CA GLN A 74 -23.50 -0.76 -8.69
C GLN A 74 -23.07 -0.28 -10.09
N ARG A 75 -22.52 0.94 -10.19
CA ARG A 75 -22.02 1.45 -11.47
C ARG A 75 -20.69 0.82 -11.89
N ALA A 76 -19.80 0.53 -10.94
CA ALA A 76 -18.52 -0.12 -11.22
C ALA A 76 -18.70 -1.51 -11.85
N ALA A 77 -19.78 -2.22 -11.47
CA ALA A 77 -20.16 -3.49 -12.07
C ALA A 77 -20.57 -3.38 -13.55
N LEU A 78 -21.00 -2.20 -14.02
CA LEU A 78 -21.43 -1.96 -15.40
C LEU A 78 -20.34 -1.30 -16.25
N HIS A 79 -19.46 -0.50 -15.64
CA HIS A 79 -18.42 0.26 -16.33
C HIS A 79 -17.14 0.41 -15.50
N THR A 80 -16.01 0.05 -16.10
CA THR A 80 -14.68 -0.01 -15.46
C THR A 80 -13.83 1.25 -15.70
N GLY A 81 -14.43 2.43 -15.48
CA GLY A 81 -13.69 3.70 -15.59
C GLY A 81 -12.84 3.99 -14.36
N VAL A 82 -11.52 4.12 -14.51
CA VAL A 82 -10.55 4.28 -13.40
C VAL A 82 -10.86 5.45 -12.46
N THR A 83 -11.42 6.55 -12.97
CA THR A 83 -11.75 7.76 -12.16
C THR A 83 -13.24 7.93 -11.93
N MET A 84 -14.08 6.98 -12.36
CA MET A 84 -15.54 7.11 -12.35
C MET A 84 -16.11 7.18 -10.92
N GLY A 85 -15.66 6.28 -10.03
CA GLY A 85 -16.18 6.23 -8.65
C GLY A 85 -15.90 7.51 -7.87
N TYR A 86 -14.68 8.04 -7.99
CA TYR A 86 -14.31 9.33 -7.42
C TYR A 86 -15.18 10.48 -7.94
N ARG A 87 -15.38 10.55 -9.27
CA ARG A 87 -16.24 11.58 -9.88
C ARG A 87 -17.67 11.50 -9.39
N MET A 88 -18.23 10.29 -9.25
CA MET A 88 -19.57 10.11 -8.68
C MET A 88 -19.67 10.69 -7.28
N ILE A 89 -18.72 10.39 -6.39
CA ILE A 89 -18.77 10.89 -5.01
C ILE A 89 -18.67 12.41 -4.97
N VAL A 90 -17.72 12.99 -5.71
CA VAL A 90 -17.48 14.45 -5.76
C VAL A 90 -18.65 15.21 -6.39
N VAL A 91 -19.43 14.59 -7.28
CA VAL A 91 -20.63 15.20 -7.87
C VAL A 91 -21.88 14.95 -7.03
N ALA A 92 -22.06 13.73 -6.52
CA ALA A 92 -23.25 13.31 -5.79
C ALA A 92 -23.37 14.00 -4.43
N ARG A 93 -22.28 14.06 -3.65
CA ARG A 93 -22.36 14.58 -2.28
C ARG A 93 -22.79 16.06 -2.25
N PRO A 94 -22.21 16.99 -3.04
CA PRO A 94 -22.68 18.37 -3.05
C PRO A 94 -24.09 18.52 -3.66
N TRP A 95 -24.46 17.68 -4.63
CA TRP A 95 -25.83 17.68 -5.17
C TRP A 95 -26.87 17.27 -4.11
N LEU A 96 -26.64 16.17 -3.40
CA LEU A 96 -27.51 15.70 -2.32
C LEU A 96 -27.60 16.71 -1.18
N ARG A 97 -26.50 17.39 -0.83
CA ARG A 97 -26.51 18.51 0.13
C ARG A 97 -27.37 19.67 -0.37
N PHE A 98 -27.22 20.06 -1.63
CA PHE A 98 -28.02 21.13 -2.25
C PHE A 98 -29.53 20.82 -2.25
N LEU A 99 -29.92 19.55 -2.35
CA LEU A 99 -31.31 19.13 -2.26
C LEU A 99 -31.82 18.99 -0.83
N GLY A 100 -30.94 19.03 0.18
CA GLY A 100 -31.27 18.69 1.57
C GLY A 100 -31.46 17.18 1.79
N TRP A 101 -31.05 16.35 0.83
CA TRP A 101 -31.18 14.89 0.88
C TRP A 101 -29.95 14.21 1.46
N TRP A 102 -28.86 14.94 1.71
CA TRP A 102 -27.67 14.38 2.35
C TRP A 102 -27.90 14.25 3.86
N ARG A 103 -27.87 13.02 4.37
CA ARG A 103 -27.86 12.77 5.81
C ARG A 103 -26.42 12.90 6.29
N GLU A 104 -26.09 14.09 6.77
CA GLU A 104 -24.84 14.32 7.47
C GLU A 104 -24.87 13.51 8.78
N PRO A 105 -23.89 12.62 9.03
CA PRO A 105 -23.79 11.99 10.34
C PRO A 105 -23.67 13.12 11.37
N ILE A 106 -24.54 13.12 12.38
CA ILE A 106 -24.45 14.08 13.49
C ILE A 106 -23.20 13.70 14.27
N MET A 107 -22.08 14.31 13.89
CA MET A 107 -20.86 14.25 14.64
C MET A 107 -20.93 15.37 15.68
N VAL A 108 -21.38 15.04 16.89
CA VAL A 108 -21.27 15.97 18.01
C VAL A 108 -19.78 16.17 18.25
N LEU A 109 -19.26 17.32 17.87
CA LEU A 109 -17.88 17.71 18.12
C LEU A 109 -17.83 18.42 19.47
N PRO A 110 -17.32 17.78 20.54
CA PRO A 110 -17.35 18.36 21.87
C PRO A 110 -16.41 19.57 22.05
N PHE A 111 -15.83 20.09 20.97
CA PHE A 111 -14.94 21.26 20.91
C PHE A 111 -15.32 22.27 19.81
N GLN A 112 -16.58 22.26 19.33
CA GLN A 112 -17.06 23.13 18.25
C GLN A 112 -16.65 24.61 18.40
N GLY A 113 -16.74 25.18 19.60
CA GLY A 113 -16.35 26.60 19.84
C GLY A 113 -14.87 26.91 19.63
N HIS A 114 -13.98 25.93 19.80
CA HIS A 114 -12.55 26.09 19.49
C HIS A 114 -12.31 26.01 17.99
N LEU A 115 -13.03 25.13 17.30
CA LEU A 115 -13.00 25.04 15.85
C LEU A 115 -13.47 26.36 15.23
N ASP A 116 -14.57 26.93 15.73
CA ASP A 116 -15.12 28.21 15.28
C ASP A 116 -14.11 29.36 15.49
N SER A 117 -13.40 29.36 16.62
CA SER A 117 -12.35 30.35 16.92
C SER A 117 -11.15 30.21 15.97
N TYR A 118 -10.73 28.98 15.69
CA TYR A 118 -9.64 28.70 14.75
C TYR A 118 -10.01 29.04 13.30
N ILE A 119 -11.24 28.76 12.88
CA ILE A 119 -11.79 29.17 11.57
C ILE A 119 -11.79 30.68 11.42
N LYS A 120 -12.25 31.37 12.47
CA LYS A 120 -12.25 32.84 12.51
C LYS A 120 -10.83 33.37 12.39
N TRP A 121 -9.88 32.81 13.13
CA TRP A 121 -8.47 33.15 13.02
C TRP A 121 -7.88 32.89 11.63
N MET A 122 -8.13 31.72 11.04
CA MET A 122 -7.68 31.37 9.68
C MET A 122 -8.21 32.35 8.62
N ARG A 123 -9.46 32.78 8.76
CA ARG A 123 -10.07 33.76 7.87
C ARG A 123 -9.50 35.16 8.11
N ASP A 124 -9.50 35.60 9.36
CA ASP A 124 -9.35 37.02 9.71
C ASP A 124 -7.88 37.41 9.86
N GLU A 125 -7.03 36.51 10.38
CA GLU A 125 -5.59 36.79 10.60
C GLU A 125 -4.71 36.24 9.48
N ARG A 126 -5.04 35.06 8.93
CA ARG A 126 -4.25 34.44 7.85
C ARG A 126 -4.76 34.80 6.45
N GLY A 127 -5.95 35.39 6.34
CA GLY A 127 -6.53 35.84 5.07
C GLY A 127 -6.92 34.71 4.14
N PHE A 128 -7.16 33.50 4.66
CA PHE A 128 -7.52 32.37 3.81
C PHE A 128 -8.94 32.53 3.24
N SER A 129 -9.12 32.05 2.01
CA SER A 129 -10.41 32.13 1.32
C SER A 129 -11.45 31.22 1.99
N PRO A 130 -12.76 31.53 1.89
CA PRO A 130 -13.81 30.68 2.47
C PRO A 130 -13.77 29.23 1.99
N SER A 131 -13.39 28.98 0.73
CA SER A 131 -13.26 27.61 0.21
C SER A 131 -12.07 26.86 0.80
N THR A 132 -10.97 27.57 1.12
CA THR A 132 -9.84 27.02 1.88
C THR A 132 -10.30 26.72 3.30
N VAL A 133 -10.96 27.66 3.98
CA VAL A 133 -11.42 27.47 5.35
C VAL A 133 -12.43 26.32 5.47
N ASP A 134 -13.38 26.18 4.55
CA ASP A 134 -14.34 25.05 4.51
C ASP A 134 -13.66 23.69 4.28
N GLN A 135 -12.60 23.65 3.47
CA GLN A 135 -11.79 22.45 3.28
C GLN A 135 -11.06 22.06 4.59
N TRP A 136 -10.77 23.03 5.45
CA TRP A 136 -10.06 22.86 6.72
C TRP A 136 -11.01 22.62 7.91
N GLN A 137 -12.25 23.12 7.85
CA GLN A 137 -13.34 22.82 8.79
C GLN A 137 -13.56 21.32 8.96
N GLY A 138 -13.33 20.55 7.90
CA GLY A 138 -13.44 19.09 7.91
C GLY A 138 -12.31 18.36 8.63
N ARG A 139 -11.25 19.03 9.11
CA ARG A 139 -10.08 18.39 9.74
C ARG A 139 -9.66 19.12 11.01
N ILE A 140 -10.32 18.67 12.08
CA ILE A 140 -10.04 19.00 13.46
C ILE A 140 -8.69 18.40 13.85
N MET A 141 -7.65 19.22 13.97
CA MET A 141 -6.37 18.74 14.50
C MET A 141 -5.81 19.65 15.59
N VAL A 142 -5.94 20.97 15.45
CA VAL A 142 -5.50 21.94 16.47
C VAL A 142 -6.28 21.80 17.79
N GLY A 143 -7.60 21.59 17.71
CA GLY A 143 -8.44 21.37 18.90
C GLY A 143 -8.16 20.06 19.65
N VAL A 144 -7.59 19.05 18.97
CA VAL A 144 -7.28 17.75 19.57
C VAL A 144 -6.04 17.83 20.46
N PHE A 145 -4.97 18.48 20.02
CA PHE A 145 -3.75 18.67 20.82
C PHE A 145 -4.05 19.36 22.16
N ALA A 146 -4.81 20.45 22.13
CA ALA A 146 -5.13 21.24 23.31
C ALA A 146 -6.06 20.52 24.30
N ARG A 147 -7.06 19.80 23.78
CA ARG A 147 -8.07 19.12 24.61
C ARG A 147 -7.53 17.84 25.25
N GLU A 148 -6.83 17.03 24.48
CA GLU A 148 -6.38 15.71 24.91
C GLU A 148 -4.97 15.77 25.53
N HIS A 149 -4.42 16.99 25.69
CA HIS A 149 -3.08 17.24 26.24
C HIS A 149 -2.00 16.39 25.55
N LEU A 150 -2.04 16.34 24.22
CA LEU A 150 -1.12 15.53 23.42
C LEU A 150 0.08 16.37 22.98
N ASP A 151 1.27 15.79 23.03
CA ASP A 151 2.48 16.41 22.47
C ASP A 151 2.63 16.16 20.96
N THR A 152 2.16 15.01 20.48
CA THR A 152 2.20 14.60 19.07
C THR A 152 1.05 13.66 18.75
N LEU A 153 0.61 13.67 17.49
CA LEU A 153 -0.17 12.58 16.91
C LEU A 153 0.75 11.68 16.09
N VAL A 154 0.42 10.40 16.05
CA VAL A 154 1.23 9.39 15.35
C VAL A 154 0.34 8.56 14.45
N TYR A 155 0.71 8.45 13.18
CA TYR A 155 -0.03 7.66 12.20
C TYR A 155 0.90 7.09 11.13
N PRO A 156 0.52 6.01 10.42
CA PRO A 156 1.32 5.50 9.31
C PRO A 156 1.53 6.58 8.24
N THR A 157 2.78 6.80 7.80
CA THR A 157 3.06 7.78 6.74
C THR A 157 2.33 7.39 5.45
N ILE A 158 2.46 6.12 5.06
CA ILE A 158 1.73 5.48 3.97
C ILE A 158 1.25 4.12 4.46
N GLY A 159 -0.06 3.85 4.36
CA GLY A 159 -0.69 2.63 4.89
C GLY A 159 -0.54 1.38 4.03
N GLN A 160 0.23 1.46 2.94
CA GLN A 160 0.44 0.37 1.99
C GLN A 160 1.87 0.33 1.47
N LYS A 161 2.23 -0.77 0.82
CA LYS A 161 3.54 -0.92 0.18
C LYS A 161 3.68 0.03 -1.03
N PRO A 162 4.92 0.43 -1.37
CA PRO A 162 5.20 1.05 -2.65
C PRO A 162 4.69 0.20 -3.82
N SER A 163 3.97 0.82 -4.75
CA SER A 163 3.56 0.21 -6.01
C SER A 163 4.77 0.09 -6.96
N PHE A 164 4.67 -0.78 -7.97
CA PHE A 164 5.73 -0.86 -8.98
C PHE A 164 5.74 0.39 -9.86
N ILE A 165 6.90 0.68 -10.48
CA ILE A 165 7.03 1.78 -11.42
C ILE A 165 6.05 1.57 -12.58
N GLY A 166 5.22 2.57 -12.85
CA GLY A 166 4.17 2.53 -13.87
C GLY A 166 2.78 2.18 -13.32
N GLU A 167 2.67 1.77 -12.06
CA GLU A 167 1.40 1.54 -11.37
C GLU A 167 0.97 2.76 -10.55
N LEU A 168 -0.31 2.82 -10.17
CA LEU A 168 -0.83 3.88 -9.31
C LEU A 168 -0.39 3.64 -7.85
N GLN A 169 0.14 4.69 -7.21
CA GLN A 169 0.40 4.69 -5.78
C GLN A 169 -0.84 5.15 -5.01
N GLY A 170 -1.33 4.32 -4.09
CA GLY A 170 -2.35 4.65 -3.09
C GLY A 170 -1.74 4.87 -1.70
N GLY A 171 -2.60 5.04 -0.69
CA GLY A 171 -2.18 5.18 0.71
C GLY A 171 -1.56 6.53 1.07
N TRP A 172 -1.69 7.54 0.20
CA TRP A 172 -1.16 8.90 0.37
C TRP A 172 -2.10 9.81 1.18
N GLU A 173 -3.25 9.30 1.63
CA GLU A 173 -4.25 10.06 2.38
C GLU A 173 -3.69 10.67 3.66
N ASN A 174 -2.79 9.95 4.34
CA ASN A 174 -2.15 10.40 5.56
C ASN A 174 -1.10 11.50 5.32
N CYS A 175 -0.34 11.41 4.22
CA CYS A 175 0.64 12.43 3.82
C CYS A 175 -0.02 13.80 3.53
N GLN A 176 -1.33 13.82 3.27
CA GLN A 176 -2.06 15.07 3.10
C GLN A 176 -2.33 15.78 4.42
N LEU A 177 -2.28 15.12 5.58
CA LEU A 177 -2.72 15.77 6.81
C LEU A 177 -1.79 16.92 7.21
N SER A 178 -0.48 16.70 7.17
CA SER A 178 0.54 17.72 7.50
C SER A 178 0.57 18.84 6.46
N ALA A 179 0.67 18.52 5.16
CA ALA A 179 0.61 19.50 4.06
C ALA A 179 -0.71 20.29 4.05
N THR A 180 -1.78 19.54 4.28
CA THR A 180 -3.12 19.88 4.76
C THR A 180 -3.22 21.02 5.74
N THR A 181 -2.54 20.87 6.86
CA THR A 181 -2.77 21.64 8.08
C THR A 181 -1.73 22.72 8.29
N GLY A 182 -0.63 22.70 7.54
CA GLY A 182 0.52 23.57 7.78
C GLY A 182 1.21 23.31 9.12
N LEU A 183 0.80 22.25 9.83
CA LEU A 183 1.40 21.82 11.09
C LEU A 183 2.72 21.09 10.82
N PRO A 184 3.70 21.20 11.73
CA PRO A 184 4.97 20.52 11.58
C PRO A 184 4.77 19.01 11.69
N ALA A 185 5.45 18.27 10.83
CA ALA A 185 5.41 16.81 10.82
C ALA A 185 6.79 16.19 10.55
N MET A 186 7.00 14.98 11.05
CA MET A 186 8.25 14.24 10.90
C MET A 186 8.01 12.76 10.64
N ALA A 187 8.48 12.26 9.50
CA ALA A 187 8.43 10.83 9.19
C ALA A 187 9.63 10.08 9.77
N LEU A 188 9.37 8.94 10.39
CA LEU A 188 10.36 8.10 11.07
C LEU A 188 10.20 6.64 10.67
N PRO A 189 11.30 5.90 10.40
CA PRO A 189 11.24 4.46 10.21
C PRO A 189 10.92 3.76 11.54
N VAL A 190 9.96 2.84 11.51
CA VAL A 190 9.52 2.10 12.72
C VAL A 190 9.63 0.59 12.60
N GLY A 191 9.82 0.08 11.39
CA GLY A 191 9.87 -1.37 11.18
C GLY A 191 9.97 -1.74 9.72
N TRP A 192 9.68 -3.01 9.45
CA TRP A 192 9.82 -3.62 8.15
C TRP A 192 8.66 -4.55 7.87
N THR A 193 8.21 -4.59 6.63
CA THR A 193 7.28 -5.61 6.16
C THR A 193 7.99 -6.97 6.06
N ALA A 194 7.23 -8.07 5.99
CA ALA A 194 7.80 -9.42 5.88
C ALA A 194 8.72 -9.61 4.65
N ASP A 195 8.45 -8.89 3.56
CA ASP A 195 9.25 -8.85 2.33
C ASP A 195 10.39 -7.80 2.36
N GLY A 196 10.61 -7.15 3.50
CA GLY A 196 11.79 -6.32 3.75
C GLY A 196 11.68 -4.89 3.24
N LEU A 197 10.48 -4.32 3.16
CA LEU A 197 10.27 -2.90 2.86
C LEU A 197 10.14 -2.11 4.17
N SER A 198 10.77 -0.94 4.26
CA SER A 198 10.69 -0.10 5.44
C SER A 198 9.27 0.43 5.66
N VAL A 199 8.79 0.37 6.90
CA VAL A 199 7.54 0.96 7.36
C VAL A 199 7.86 2.22 8.16
N GLY A 200 7.14 3.31 7.88
CA GLY A 200 7.29 4.58 8.58
C GLY A 200 6.01 5.03 9.29
N LEU A 201 6.19 5.76 10.39
CA LEU A 201 5.14 6.57 11.00
C LEU A 201 5.47 8.05 10.82
N GLU A 202 4.45 8.89 10.72
CA GLU A 202 4.57 10.33 10.78
C GLU A 202 4.12 10.82 12.16
N LEU A 203 4.99 11.62 12.79
CA LEU A 203 4.67 12.41 13.96
C LEU A 203 4.14 13.75 13.48
N LEU A 204 2.94 14.15 13.89
CA LEU A 204 2.38 15.47 13.64
C LEU A 204 2.35 16.25 14.95
N GLY A 205 2.90 17.46 14.96
CA GLY A 205 2.92 18.34 16.13
C GLY A 205 1.89 19.47 16.04
N ALA A 206 1.69 20.16 17.15
CA ALA A 206 1.03 21.46 17.15
C ALA A 206 1.90 22.53 16.44
N GLU A 207 1.35 23.72 16.22
CA GLU A 207 2.10 24.84 15.64
C GLU A 207 3.40 25.09 16.43
N PHE A 208 4.52 25.24 15.71
CA PHE A 208 5.86 25.51 16.26
C PHE A 208 6.43 24.42 17.19
N ALA A 209 5.90 23.20 17.14
CA ALA A 209 6.33 22.07 17.96
C ALA A 209 7.53 21.28 17.40
N GLU A 210 8.29 21.81 16.41
CA GLU A 210 9.45 21.14 15.82
C GLU A 210 10.49 20.66 16.85
N PRO A 211 10.84 21.43 17.90
CA PRO A 211 11.77 20.96 18.94
C PRO A 211 11.27 19.70 19.65
N THR A 212 9.96 19.62 19.94
CA THR A 212 9.33 18.44 20.55
C THR A 212 9.39 17.24 19.61
N LEU A 213 9.05 17.44 18.33
CA LEU A 213 9.11 16.39 17.32
C LEU A 213 10.53 15.84 17.15
N LEU A 214 11.54 16.72 17.09
CA LEU A 214 12.96 16.33 17.01
C LEU A 214 13.40 15.51 18.22
N ASN A 215 13.02 15.93 19.43
CA ASN A 215 13.35 15.21 20.66
C ASN A 215 12.73 13.81 20.70
N LEU A 216 11.44 13.69 20.35
CA LEU A 216 10.74 12.40 20.30
C LEU A 216 11.35 11.47 19.24
N ALA A 217 11.58 12.00 18.04
CA ALA A 217 12.22 11.27 16.95
C ALA A 217 13.61 10.76 17.30
N TYR A 218 14.42 11.61 17.93
CA TYR A 218 15.76 11.26 18.38
C TYR A 218 15.73 10.19 19.47
N GLY A 219 14.81 10.29 20.43
CA GLY A 219 14.59 9.27 21.45
C GLY A 219 14.23 7.91 20.84
N TRP A 220 13.32 7.91 19.86
CA TRP A 220 12.97 6.71 19.09
C TRP A 220 14.18 6.13 18.35
N GLU A 221 14.91 6.95 17.59
CA GLU A 221 16.08 6.52 16.82
C GLU A 221 17.14 5.87 17.71
N LYS A 222 17.46 6.50 18.86
CA LYS A 222 18.49 6.00 19.78
C LYS A 222 18.10 4.69 20.44
N THR A 223 16.81 4.52 20.74
CA THR A 223 16.27 3.33 21.41
C THR A 223 16.14 2.16 20.44
N MET A 224 15.55 2.40 19.26
CA MET A 224 15.14 1.33 18.35
C MET A 224 16.15 1.04 17.25
N ARG A 225 17.02 2.00 16.91
CA ARG A 225 17.97 1.94 15.77
C ARG A 225 17.32 1.32 14.52
N PRO A 226 16.16 1.85 14.09
CA PRO A 226 15.26 1.16 13.16
C PRO A 226 15.81 1.06 11.73
N ARG A 227 16.77 1.91 11.37
CA ARG A 227 17.33 1.97 10.02
C ARG A 227 18.23 0.78 9.74
N ARG A 228 18.02 0.17 8.58
CA ARG A 228 18.89 -0.86 8.00
C ARG A 228 19.24 -0.49 6.56
N ALA A 229 20.47 -0.79 6.16
CA ALA A 229 20.89 -0.61 4.78
C ALA A 229 20.12 -1.57 3.85
N PRO A 230 19.69 -1.13 2.65
CA PRO A 230 19.10 -2.03 1.66
C PRO A 230 20.06 -3.17 1.30
N TYR A 231 19.53 -4.39 1.20
CA TYR A 231 20.37 -5.55 0.86
C TYR A 231 20.89 -5.50 -0.58
N THR A 232 20.23 -4.75 -1.47
CA THR A 232 20.58 -4.64 -2.89
C THR A 232 21.83 -3.80 -3.13
N THR A 233 22.29 -3.04 -2.13
CA THR A 233 23.55 -2.28 -2.17
C THR A 233 24.47 -2.77 -1.05
N PRO A 234 24.94 -4.02 -1.10
CA PRO A 234 25.86 -4.54 -0.10
C PRO A 234 27.23 -3.83 -0.19
N PRO A 235 28.05 -3.90 0.86
CA PRO A 235 29.42 -3.38 0.83
C PRO A 235 30.22 -3.95 -0.35
N LEU A 236 31.06 -3.11 -0.95
CA LEU A 236 31.95 -3.55 -2.03
C LEU A 236 33.03 -4.48 -1.48
N VAL A 237 33.39 -5.51 -2.27
CA VAL A 237 34.51 -6.41 -2.01
C VAL A 237 35.65 -6.00 -2.93
N ALA A 238 36.75 -5.49 -2.35
CA ALA A 238 37.90 -4.96 -3.09
C ALA A 238 37.50 -3.91 -4.16
N GLY A 239 36.57 -3.01 -3.80
CA GLY A 239 36.10 -1.93 -4.67
C GLY A 239 35.14 -2.37 -5.78
N LYS A 240 34.66 -3.62 -5.77
CA LYS A 240 33.70 -4.15 -6.76
C LYS A 240 32.46 -4.72 -6.09
N ALA A 241 31.37 -4.84 -6.85
CA ALA A 241 30.18 -5.53 -6.39
C ALA A 241 30.53 -6.99 -5.98
N PRO A 242 29.89 -7.54 -4.93
CA PRO A 242 30.06 -8.95 -4.58
C PRO A 242 29.80 -9.85 -5.78
N ARG A 243 30.64 -10.88 -5.95
CA ARG A 243 30.44 -11.89 -7.00
C ARG A 243 29.27 -12.80 -6.65
N LEU A 244 28.71 -13.42 -7.69
CA LEU A 244 27.79 -14.56 -7.53
C LEU A 244 28.44 -15.62 -6.65
N GLN A 245 27.66 -16.14 -5.71
CA GLN A 245 28.09 -17.14 -4.74
C GLN A 245 27.52 -18.49 -5.16
N THR A 246 28.41 -19.40 -5.52
CA THR A 246 28.07 -20.80 -5.76
C THR A 246 28.18 -21.55 -4.44
N LEU A 247 27.12 -22.26 -4.06
CA LEU A 247 27.09 -23.07 -2.84
C LEU A 247 27.51 -24.51 -3.16
N ASP A 248 28.04 -25.20 -2.16
CA ASP A 248 28.27 -26.64 -2.24
C ASP A 248 26.96 -27.36 -2.53
N THR A 249 27.03 -28.37 -3.40
CA THR A 249 25.85 -29.17 -3.75
C THR A 249 25.34 -29.90 -2.52
N VAL A 250 24.06 -29.70 -2.22
CA VAL A 250 23.39 -30.31 -1.08
C VAL A 250 22.92 -31.69 -1.49
N HIS A 251 23.55 -32.72 -0.95
CA HIS A 251 23.19 -34.12 -1.19
C HIS A 251 22.39 -34.68 -0.01
N PHE A 252 21.27 -35.33 -0.29
CA PHE A 252 20.39 -35.87 0.74
C PHE A 252 19.56 -37.05 0.23
N GLY A 253 19.10 -37.90 1.13
CA GLY A 253 18.33 -39.08 0.77
C GLY A 253 18.33 -40.13 1.86
N LYS A 254 17.51 -41.16 1.68
CA LYS A 254 17.40 -42.29 2.61
C LYS A 254 17.13 -43.56 1.81
N ASN A 255 17.68 -44.69 2.26
CA ASN A 255 17.46 -46.01 1.65
C ASN A 255 17.80 -46.09 0.15
N GLY A 256 18.87 -45.42 -0.30
CA GLY A 256 19.31 -45.44 -1.70
C GLY A 256 18.59 -44.46 -2.64
N ASN A 257 17.44 -43.94 -2.22
CA ASN A 257 16.71 -42.85 -2.87
C ASN A 257 17.35 -41.53 -2.47
N THR A 258 17.96 -40.83 -3.42
CA THR A 258 18.73 -39.61 -3.13
C THR A 258 18.33 -38.47 -4.05
N ALA A 259 18.70 -37.26 -3.65
CA ALA A 259 18.56 -36.05 -4.40
C ALA A 259 19.78 -35.14 -4.19
N ASP A 260 20.05 -34.33 -5.20
CA ASP A 260 20.97 -33.22 -5.09
C ASP A 260 20.31 -31.91 -5.49
N VAL A 261 20.74 -30.83 -4.83
CA VAL A 261 20.38 -29.48 -5.18
C VAL A 261 21.63 -28.61 -5.17
N HIS A 262 21.88 -27.95 -6.28
CA HIS A 262 22.93 -26.95 -6.44
C HIS A 262 22.31 -25.55 -6.46
N PHE A 263 22.95 -24.58 -5.80
CA PHE A 263 22.48 -23.21 -5.71
C PHE A 263 23.53 -22.19 -6.16
N THR A 264 23.09 -21.16 -6.87
CA THR A 264 23.87 -19.96 -7.15
C THR A 264 23.09 -18.74 -6.65
N TYR A 265 23.73 -17.90 -5.84
CA TYR A 265 23.10 -16.77 -5.19
C TYR A 265 23.75 -15.44 -5.57
N ASP A 266 22.93 -14.46 -5.95
CA ASP A 266 23.32 -13.07 -6.18
C ASP A 266 22.91 -12.20 -4.99
N ALA A 267 23.88 -11.75 -4.21
CA ALA A 267 23.65 -10.90 -3.05
C ALA A 267 23.09 -9.50 -3.42
N THR A 268 23.33 -9.01 -4.64
CA THR A 268 22.91 -7.67 -5.08
C THR A 268 21.46 -7.62 -5.53
N THR A 269 20.92 -8.74 -6.00
CA THR A 269 19.53 -8.84 -6.46
C THR A 269 18.66 -9.70 -5.56
N GLY A 270 19.28 -10.55 -4.72
CA GLY A 270 18.60 -11.58 -3.96
C GLY A 270 18.19 -12.79 -4.82
N ARG A 271 18.65 -12.86 -6.08
CA ARG A 271 18.32 -13.97 -6.98
C ARG A 271 19.01 -15.25 -6.51
N LEU A 272 18.22 -16.30 -6.35
CA LEU A 272 18.65 -17.66 -6.06
C LEU A 272 18.30 -18.53 -7.26
N GLU A 273 19.31 -18.96 -8.01
CA GLU A 273 19.21 -19.96 -9.06
C GLU A 273 19.47 -21.34 -8.47
N TYR A 274 18.76 -22.35 -8.96
CA TYR A 274 18.95 -23.71 -8.49
C TYR A 274 18.83 -24.72 -9.61
N ARG A 275 19.53 -25.84 -9.43
CA ARG A 275 19.38 -27.05 -10.24
C ARG A 275 19.24 -28.24 -9.30
N ALA A 276 18.21 -29.05 -9.50
CA ALA A 276 17.92 -30.19 -8.64
C ALA A 276 17.70 -31.46 -9.46
N ARG A 277 18.09 -32.62 -8.90
CA ARG A 277 17.84 -33.94 -9.49
C ARG A 277 17.59 -34.99 -8.41
N THR A 278 16.72 -35.95 -8.72
CA THR A 278 16.53 -37.17 -7.95
C THR A 278 17.26 -38.34 -8.60
N HIS A 279 17.68 -39.31 -7.78
CA HIS A 279 18.39 -40.52 -8.18
C HIS A 279 17.73 -41.72 -7.54
N ASN A 280 17.52 -42.77 -8.34
CA ASN A 280 16.85 -44.01 -7.96
C ASN A 280 15.37 -43.85 -7.52
N ILE A 281 14.73 -42.75 -7.91
CA ILE A 281 13.31 -42.49 -7.61
C ILE A 281 12.55 -42.34 -8.92
N LYS A 282 11.48 -43.11 -9.11
CA LYS A 282 10.63 -42.96 -10.30
C LYS A 282 9.88 -41.63 -10.23
N ALA A 283 9.63 -41.02 -11.38
CA ALA A 283 8.86 -39.79 -11.47
C ALA A 283 7.53 -39.84 -10.71
N THR A 284 6.81 -40.96 -10.82
CA THR A 284 5.53 -41.21 -10.13
C THR A 284 5.62 -41.21 -8.61
N ASP A 285 6.82 -41.45 -8.08
CA ASP A 285 7.05 -41.62 -6.65
C ASP A 285 7.59 -40.32 -6.03
N VAL A 286 7.90 -39.30 -6.83
CA VAL A 286 8.31 -37.97 -6.36
C VAL A 286 7.07 -37.14 -6.04
N ILE A 287 6.96 -36.70 -4.78
CA ILE A 287 6.00 -35.68 -4.35
C ILE A 287 6.63 -34.29 -4.50
N GLY A 288 7.89 -34.12 -4.12
CA GLY A 288 8.63 -32.88 -4.36
C GLY A 288 9.94 -32.75 -3.61
N ILE A 289 10.67 -31.69 -3.91
CA ILE A 289 11.78 -31.18 -3.09
C ILE A 289 11.40 -29.76 -2.71
N THR A 290 11.47 -29.45 -1.43
CA THR A 290 11.10 -28.13 -0.91
C THR A 290 12.31 -27.39 -0.36
N LEU A 291 12.25 -26.06 -0.35
CA LEU A 291 13.06 -25.21 0.50
C LEU A 291 12.15 -24.68 1.60
N GLN A 292 12.54 -24.87 2.86
CA GLN A 292 11.63 -24.58 3.99
C GLN A 292 12.36 -24.20 5.27
N ARG A 293 11.58 -23.65 6.21
CA ARG A 293 12.02 -23.26 7.55
C ARG A 293 11.82 -24.38 8.56
N GLY A 294 12.48 -24.26 9.71
CA GLY A 294 12.40 -25.20 10.82
C GLY A 294 13.61 -26.10 10.86
N GLU A 295 13.41 -27.34 11.30
CA GLU A 295 14.47 -28.34 11.36
C GLU A 295 14.07 -29.59 10.56
N PRO A 296 15.03 -30.38 10.03
CA PRO A 296 14.73 -31.62 9.31
C PRO A 296 13.75 -32.56 10.03
N ASN A 297 13.79 -32.60 11.36
CA ASN A 297 12.94 -33.44 12.20
C ASN A 297 11.66 -32.74 12.69
N LYS A 298 11.54 -31.43 12.47
CA LYS A 298 10.39 -30.60 12.83
C LYS A 298 10.17 -29.56 11.73
N PRO A 299 9.67 -30.00 10.55
CA PRO A 299 9.53 -29.13 9.41
C PRO A 299 8.50 -28.04 9.69
N GLY A 300 8.83 -26.83 9.25
CA GLY A 300 7.99 -25.65 9.32
C GLY A 300 7.43 -25.27 7.94
N PRO A 301 7.11 -23.98 7.73
CA PRO A 301 6.50 -23.54 6.48
C PRO A 301 7.45 -23.70 5.28
N ILE A 302 6.90 -24.27 4.20
CA ILE A 302 7.54 -24.35 2.88
C ILE A 302 7.53 -22.95 2.25
N ILE A 303 8.70 -22.49 1.82
CA ILE A 303 8.85 -21.20 1.13
C ILE A 303 8.96 -21.36 -0.37
N TRP A 304 9.41 -22.53 -0.84
CA TRP A 304 9.53 -22.82 -2.27
C TRP A 304 9.46 -24.32 -2.58
N ASN A 305 8.87 -24.66 -3.73
CA ASN A 305 8.92 -26.00 -4.30
C ASN A 305 9.98 -26.05 -5.40
N ILE A 306 11.13 -26.66 -5.10
CA ILE A 306 12.26 -26.86 -6.01
C ILE A 306 11.90 -27.89 -7.09
N LEU A 307 11.35 -29.03 -6.66
CA LEU A 307 10.70 -30.03 -7.52
C LEU A 307 9.23 -30.16 -7.15
N LYS A 308 8.38 -30.32 -8.15
CA LYS A 308 6.95 -30.63 -8.03
C LYS A 308 6.71 -32.12 -8.26
N MET A 309 5.50 -32.57 -7.95
CA MET A 309 5.06 -33.95 -8.16
C MET A 309 5.33 -34.40 -9.61
N GLY A 310 5.87 -35.60 -9.79
CA GLY A 310 6.18 -36.13 -11.12
C GLY A 310 7.51 -35.66 -11.71
N GLN A 311 8.21 -34.69 -11.11
CA GLN A 311 9.47 -34.17 -11.63
C GLN A 311 10.67 -34.88 -11.02
N THR A 312 11.58 -35.40 -11.84
CA THR A 312 12.87 -35.95 -11.39
C THR A 312 14.03 -34.96 -11.50
N SER A 313 13.82 -33.83 -12.19
CA SER A 313 14.79 -32.73 -12.26
C SER A 313 14.11 -31.39 -12.53
N SER A 314 14.78 -30.30 -12.15
CA SER A 314 14.31 -28.92 -12.32
C SER A 314 15.49 -27.96 -12.31
N GLU A 315 15.37 -26.90 -13.08
CA GLU A 315 16.29 -25.77 -13.09
C GLU A 315 15.45 -24.49 -13.20
N ALA A 316 15.57 -23.62 -12.21
CA ALA A 316 14.81 -22.37 -12.16
C ALA A 316 15.51 -21.32 -11.31
N SER A 317 14.89 -20.14 -11.22
CA SER A 317 15.36 -19.05 -10.37
C SER A 317 14.21 -18.45 -9.58
N MET A 318 14.51 -17.95 -8.39
CA MET A 318 13.60 -17.18 -7.55
C MET A 318 14.31 -15.94 -7.00
N VAL A 319 13.55 -14.96 -6.50
CA VAL A 319 14.10 -13.80 -5.82
C VAL A 319 13.75 -13.88 -4.35
N LEU A 320 14.75 -14.07 -3.49
CA LEU A 320 14.60 -14.05 -2.05
C LEU A 320 14.54 -12.61 -1.55
N ARG A 321 13.51 -12.28 -0.78
CA ARG A 321 13.28 -10.94 -0.20
C ARG A 321 13.05 -11.04 1.30
N GLY A 322 13.25 -9.93 2.00
CA GLY A 322 13.01 -9.80 3.43
C GLY A 322 13.49 -11.00 4.24
N LYS A 323 12.55 -11.60 4.98
CA LYS A 323 12.85 -12.72 5.87
C LYS A 323 13.34 -13.98 5.15
N ASP A 324 12.84 -14.30 3.96
CA ASP A 324 13.30 -15.48 3.20
C ASP A 324 14.79 -15.34 2.84
N ARG A 325 15.21 -14.13 2.46
CA ARG A 325 16.60 -13.81 2.17
C ARG A 325 17.48 -13.91 3.41
N GLU A 326 17.02 -13.38 4.53
CA GLU A 326 17.75 -13.38 5.79
C GLU A 326 17.99 -14.79 6.29
N ASP A 327 16.94 -15.61 6.31
CA ASP A 327 17.02 -16.98 6.77
C ASP A 327 17.93 -17.81 5.83
N PHE A 328 17.88 -17.58 4.51
CA PHE A 328 18.79 -18.23 3.56
C PHE A 328 20.26 -17.89 3.85
N VAL A 329 20.57 -16.60 3.98
CA VAL A 329 21.96 -16.15 4.22
C VAL A 329 22.47 -16.57 5.60
N ALA A 330 21.59 -16.67 6.59
CA ALA A 330 21.91 -17.17 7.92
C ALA A 330 22.04 -18.71 8.00
N GLY A 331 21.79 -19.43 6.91
CA GLY A 331 21.82 -20.90 6.88
C GLY A 331 20.70 -21.54 7.72
N GLN A 332 19.56 -20.87 7.82
CA GLN A 332 18.39 -21.30 8.60
C GLN A 332 17.32 -21.98 7.75
N LEU A 333 17.59 -22.17 6.46
CA LEU A 333 16.73 -22.92 5.55
C LEU A 333 17.33 -24.29 5.26
N PHE A 334 16.46 -25.26 4.99
CA PHE A 334 16.87 -26.59 4.61
C PHE A 334 16.04 -27.10 3.43
N VAL A 335 16.61 -28.04 2.70
CA VAL A 335 15.93 -28.78 1.64
C VAL A 335 15.43 -30.11 2.17
N GLN A 336 14.26 -30.55 1.72
CA GLN A 336 13.70 -31.85 2.11
C GLN A 336 13.07 -32.55 0.91
N LEU A 337 13.29 -33.86 0.82
CA LEU A 337 12.71 -34.73 -0.21
C LEU A 337 11.43 -35.37 0.30
N TYR A 338 10.38 -35.31 -0.51
CA TYR A 338 9.10 -35.96 -0.28
C TYR A 338 8.84 -36.99 -1.37
N THR A 339 8.56 -38.23 -0.97
CA THR A 339 8.23 -39.33 -1.89
C THR A 339 6.97 -40.05 -1.42
N SER A 340 6.37 -40.87 -2.29
CA SER A 340 5.21 -41.69 -1.94
C SER A 340 5.44 -42.58 -0.71
N ASP A 341 6.67 -43.10 -0.55
CA ASP A 341 7.06 -43.94 0.60
C ASP A 341 7.42 -43.12 1.86
N ALA A 342 7.62 -41.82 1.71
CA ALA A 342 7.95 -40.88 2.78
C ALA A 342 7.20 -39.55 2.61
N PRO A 343 5.87 -39.55 2.74
CA PRO A 343 5.05 -38.38 2.43
C PRO A 343 5.20 -37.24 3.45
N LEU A 344 5.73 -37.53 4.64
CA LEU A 344 6.08 -36.54 5.66
C LEU A 344 7.51 -35.99 5.48
N GLY A 345 8.20 -36.43 4.44
CA GLY A 345 9.55 -36.02 4.08
C GLY A 345 10.63 -36.86 4.76
N VAL A 346 11.78 -36.95 4.10
CA VAL A 346 12.96 -37.66 4.58
C VAL A 346 14.24 -36.86 4.31
N ALA A 347 15.25 -37.10 5.15
CA ALA A 347 16.61 -36.64 4.97
C ALA A 347 16.70 -35.14 4.67
N GLY A 348 16.11 -34.30 5.52
CA GLY A 348 16.26 -32.86 5.38
C GLY A 348 17.72 -32.43 5.61
N GLN A 349 18.25 -31.55 4.75
CA GLN A 349 19.62 -31.07 4.83
C GLN A 349 19.67 -29.55 4.80
N THR A 350 20.31 -28.94 5.81
CA THR A 350 20.47 -27.48 5.92
C THR A 350 21.28 -26.94 4.73
N VAL A 351 20.80 -25.86 4.14
CA VAL A 351 21.52 -25.10 3.12
C VAL A 351 22.44 -24.12 3.83
N ARG A 352 23.74 -24.28 3.65
CA ARG A 352 24.75 -23.37 4.23
C ARG A 352 25.42 -22.60 3.12
N MET A 353 25.52 -21.29 3.29
CA MET A 353 26.41 -20.50 2.48
C MET A 353 27.86 -20.79 2.85
N CYS A 354 28.72 -20.95 1.84
CA CYS A 354 30.17 -20.98 2.08
C CYS A 354 30.57 -19.68 2.78
N SER A 355 31.14 -19.80 3.98
CA SER A 355 31.61 -18.65 4.75
C SER A 355 32.72 -17.95 3.96
N ILE A 356 32.43 -16.78 3.39
CA ILE A 356 33.48 -15.83 3.03
C ILE A 356 34.11 -15.42 4.36
N PRO A 357 35.44 -15.61 4.57
CA PRO A 357 36.07 -15.16 5.81
C PRO A 357 35.90 -13.64 5.92
N CYS A 358 35.02 -13.20 6.81
CA CYS A 358 34.93 -11.81 7.22
C CYS A 358 36.26 -11.47 7.90
N ARG A 359 37.03 -10.54 7.32
CA ARG A 359 38.13 -9.92 8.06
C ARG A 359 37.51 -9.22 9.28
N PRO A 360 38.09 -9.35 10.49
CA PRO A 360 37.60 -8.64 11.66
C PRO A 360 37.64 -7.12 11.38
N GLU A 361 36.53 -6.44 11.69
CA GLU A 361 36.44 -4.99 11.64
C GLU A 361 37.54 -4.39 12.53
N SER A 362 38.45 -3.64 11.91
CA SER A 362 39.42 -2.81 12.62
C SER A 362 38.65 -1.75 13.40
N THR A 363 38.54 -1.95 14.71
CA THR A 363 38.00 -0.98 15.67
C THR A 363 38.93 0.22 15.67
N THR A 364 38.59 1.23 14.88
CA THR A 364 39.26 2.53 14.97
C THR A 364 38.38 3.40 15.84
N ALA A 365 38.67 3.42 17.13
CA ALA A 365 38.10 4.37 18.07
C ALA A 365 38.52 5.78 17.63
N ALA A 366 37.59 6.51 17.01
CA ALA A 366 37.75 7.93 16.76
C ALA A 366 37.47 8.67 18.08
N THR A 367 38.55 8.93 18.82
CA THR A 367 38.58 9.95 19.86
C THR A 367 38.49 11.32 19.16
N ARG A 368 37.43 12.08 19.43
CA ARG A 368 37.45 13.55 19.49
C ARG A 368 36.18 14.08 20.13
#